data_AF-A0A4Z1A7K8-F1
#
_entry.id   AF-A0A4Z1A7K8-F1
#
_cell.length_a   1.000
_cell.length_b   1.000
_cell.length_c   1.000
_cell.angle_alpha   90.00
_cell.angle_beta   90.00
_cell.angle_gamma   90.00
#
_symmetry.space_group_name_H-M   'P 1'
#
loop_
_entity.id
_entity.type
_entity.pdbx_description
1 polymer ?
#
loop_
_entity_poly.entity_id
_entity_poly.type
_entity_poly.pdbx_seq_one_letter_code
_entity_poly.pdbx_strand_id
1 'polypeptide(L)'
;MGLGLSICNCSKTTADPFQFCDNFNEPLDCTEPKTEKDIVYLDKNLFKKENPSYEDFGNFLYFTARETPGFRLVLSKPYNGLGKEAFRSGYVAYLIYGNSSERMEGNLFQNNVVVSFHYLGALLKEEFRHKGIEKLPFQLEVLGPISLEYKVVVPGMDMITKQRTVELRWK
;
A
#
# COMPACT_ATOMS: atom_id res chain seq x y z
N MET A 1 20.26 -47.07 -23.54
CA MET A 1 19.54 -46.78 -22.29
C MET A 1 20.37 -45.82 -21.46
N GLY A 2 19.79 -44.68 -21.05
CA GLY A 2 20.32 -43.73 -20.06
C GLY A 2 21.45 -42.83 -20.57
N LEU A 3 21.54 -41.54 -20.27
CA LEU A 3 20.76 -40.65 -19.40
C LEU A 3 20.93 -39.23 -19.96
N GLY A 4 19.82 -38.55 -20.22
CA GLY A 4 19.82 -37.11 -20.49
C GLY A 4 20.06 -36.36 -19.19
N LEU A 5 21.17 -35.64 -19.10
CA LEU A 5 21.42 -34.65 -18.05
C LEU A 5 20.66 -33.37 -18.41
N SER A 6 19.43 -33.24 -17.90
CA SER A 6 18.73 -31.96 -17.84
C SER A 6 19.41 -31.07 -16.80
N ILE A 7 20.11 -30.04 -17.29
CA ILE A 7 20.61 -28.94 -16.48
C ILE A 7 19.39 -28.09 -16.10
N CYS A 8 18.86 -28.28 -14.88
CA CYS A 8 17.88 -27.37 -14.29
C CYS A 8 18.59 -26.04 -13.99
N ASN A 9 18.47 -25.10 -14.91
CA ASN A 9 18.94 -23.74 -14.75
C ASN A 9 17.98 -23.00 -13.78
N CYS A 10 18.23 -23.12 -12.48
CA CYS A 10 17.59 -22.28 -11.46
C CYS A 10 18.10 -20.85 -11.63
N SER A 11 17.43 -20.07 -12.47
CA SER A 11 17.52 -18.62 -12.43
C SER A 11 16.96 -18.17 -11.09
N LYS A 12 17.86 -17.87 -10.15
CA LYS A 12 17.52 -17.08 -8.96
C LYS A 12 17.12 -15.70 -9.46
N THR A 13 15.85 -15.52 -9.79
CA THR A 13 15.24 -14.20 -9.85
C THR A 13 15.39 -13.64 -8.44
N THR A 14 16.34 -12.72 -8.25
CA THR A 14 16.43 -11.94 -7.01
C THR A 14 15.15 -11.13 -6.94
N ALA A 15 14.12 -11.68 -6.29
CA ALA A 15 12.86 -11.01 -6.08
C ALA A 15 13.16 -9.66 -5.41
N ASP A 16 12.58 -8.57 -5.94
CA ASP A 16 12.64 -7.26 -5.30
C ASP A 16 12.20 -7.45 -3.84
N PRO A 17 13.01 -7.05 -2.85
CA PRO A 17 12.63 -7.18 -1.45
C PRO A 17 11.32 -6.43 -1.15
N PHE A 18 10.95 -5.45 -1.96
CA PHE A 18 9.73 -4.66 -1.83
C PHE A 18 8.65 -5.10 -2.83
N GLN A 19 7.46 -5.41 -2.33
CA GLN A 19 6.28 -5.80 -3.11
C GLN A 19 5.08 -4.94 -2.70
N PHE A 20 4.42 -4.27 -3.65
CA PHE A 20 3.12 -3.65 -3.38
C PHE A 20 2.06 -4.71 -3.09
N CYS A 21 1.28 -4.49 -2.04
CA CYS A 21 0.29 -5.45 -1.59
C CYS A 21 -0.75 -4.80 -0.68
N ASP A 22 -2.03 -5.00 -0.95
CA ASP A 22 -3.09 -4.32 -0.21
C ASP A 22 -3.71 -5.19 0.89
N ASN A 23 -3.43 -6.49 0.90
CA ASN A 23 -3.96 -7.41 1.90
C ASN A 23 -2.98 -8.54 2.24
N PHE A 24 -3.02 -9.01 3.49
CA PHE A 24 -2.07 -9.97 4.04
C PHE A 24 -2.76 -11.07 4.84
N ASN A 25 -2.21 -12.27 4.82
CA ASN A 25 -2.63 -13.35 5.74
C ASN A 25 -1.87 -13.25 7.08
N GLU A 26 -2.19 -14.15 8.02
CA GLU A 26 -1.55 -14.20 9.34
C GLU A 26 -0.01 -14.39 9.28
N PRO A 27 0.54 -15.24 8.38
CA PRO A 27 1.98 -15.30 8.08
C PRO A 27 2.62 -14.06 7.41
N LEU A 28 1.86 -12.99 7.18
CA LEU A 28 2.29 -11.79 6.46
C LEU A 28 2.69 -12.04 4.99
N ASP A 29 2.12 -13.07 4.38
CA ASP A 29 2.18 -13.25 2.93
C ASP A 29 1.16 -12.33 2.25
N CYS A 30 1.55 -11.83 1.09
CA CYS A 30 0.68 -11.00 0.27
C CYS A 30 -0.45 -11.83 -0.34
N THR A 31 -1.71 -11.47 -0.05
CA THR A 31 -2.90 -12.12 -0.63
C THR A 31 -3.51 -11.31 -1.76
N GLU A 32 -3.18 -10.02 -1.85
CA GLU A 32 -3.63 -9.13 -2.92
C GLU A 32 -2.45 -8.35 -3.52
N PRO A 33 -1.66 -8.98 -4.40
CA PRO A 33 -0.46 -8.37 -4.99
C PRO A 33 -0.83 -7.27 -5.98
N LYS A 34 -0.09 -6.17 -5.93
CA LYS A 34 -0.29 -4.99 -6.76
C LYS A 34 0.94 -4.64 -7.57
N THR A 35 0.76 -3.82 -8.59
CA THR A 35 1.82 -3.28 -9.45
C THR A 35 1.99 -1.79 -9.22
N GLU A 36 2.97 -1.17 -9.88
CA GLU A 36 3.20 0.29 -9.88
C GLU A 36 2.02 1.06 -10.49
N LYS A 37 1.18 0.42 -11.29
CA LYS A 37 0.02 1.02 -11.95
C LYS A 37 -1.15 0.06 -11.86
N ASP A 38 -2.14 0.42 -11.05
CA ASP A 38 -3.28 -0.45 -10.75
C ASP A 38 -4.61 0.27 -10.95
N ILE A 39 -5.64 -0.50 -11.27
CA ILE A 39 -7.02 -0.03 -11.41
C ILE A 39 -7.86 -0.75 -10.35
N VAL A 40 -8.47 0.03 -9.47
CA VAL A 40 -9.38 -0.48 -8.43
C VAL A 40 -10.81 -0.22 -8.88
N TYR A 41 -11.60 -1.30 -8.92
CA TYR A 41 -13.01 -1.26 -9.28
C TYR A 41 -13.88 -1.23 -8.04
N LEU A 42 -14.59 -0.12 -7.84
CA LEU A 42 -15.47 0.15 -6.70
C LEU A 42 -16.91 -0.22 -7.06
N ASP A 43 -17.63 -0.91 -6.17
CA ASP A 43 -19.05 -1.18 -6.36
C ASP A 43 -19.89 0.08 -6.11
N LYS A 44 -20.40 0.67 -7.19
CA LYS A 44 -21.24 1.88 -7.13
C LYS A 44 -22.50 1.68 -6.30
N ASN A 45 -23.04 0.46 -6.23
CA ASN A 45 -24.26 0.17 -5.48
C ASN A 45 -24.07 0.28 -3.96
N LEU A 46 -22.82 0.22 -3.50
CA LEU A 46 -22.48 0.41 -2.08
C LEU A 46 -22.36 1.89 -1.71
N PHE A 47 -22.18 2.79 -2.69
CA PHE A 47 -22.10 4.23 -2.47
C PHE A 47 -23.46 4.91 -2.65
N LYS A 48 -24.36 4.70 -1.68
CA LYS A 48 -25.80 5.03 -1.79
C LYS A 48 -26.18 6.47 -1.41
N LYS A 49 -25.22 7.32 -1.05
CA LYS A 49 -25.53 8.67 -0.56
C LYS A 49 -25.98 9.58 -1.70
N GLU A 50 -27.08 10.30 -1.51
CA GLU A 50 -27.57 11.30 -2.45
C GLU A 50 -26.67 12.54 -2.40
N ASN A 51 -26.21 13.01 -3.57
CA ASN A 51 -25.28 14.14 -3.74
C ASN A 51 -24.05 14.06 -2.79
N PRO A 52 -23.23 13.00 -2.91
CA PRO A 52 -22.12 12.78 -1.99
C PRO A 52 -21.05 13.88 -2.13
N SER A 53 -20.37 14.18 -1.03
CA SER A 53 -19.18 15.05 -1.02
C SER A 53 -17.87 14.26 -1.18
N TYR A 54 -16.76 14.95 -1.37
CA TYR A 54 -15.43 14.34 -1.35
C TYR A 54 -15.11 13.70 0.01
N GLU A 55 -15.56 14.29 1.12
CA GLU A 55 -15.44 13.68 2.45
C GLU A 55 -16.25 12.38 2.56
N ASP A 56 -17.46 12.35 2.00
CA ASP A 56 -18.28 11.14 1.95
C ASP A 56 -17.62 10.03 1.14
N PHE A 57 -16.99 10.38 0.02
CA PHE A 57 -16.23 9.42 -0.77
C PHE A 57 -15.04 8.84 0.00
N GLY A 58 -14.29 9.68 0.70
CA GLY A 58 -13.21 9.20 1.58
C GLY A 58 -13.72 8.27 2.70
N ASN A 59 -14.88 8.58 3.29
CA ASN A 59 -15.53 7.70 4.26
C ASN A 59 -15.97 6.37 3.63
N PHE A 60 -16.49 6.39 2.40
CA PHE A 60 -16.85 5.19 1.66
C PHE A 60 -15.62 4.29 1.42
N LEU A 61 -14.51 4.86 0.98
CA LEU A 61 -13.27 4.11 0.79
C LEU A 61 -12.75 3.49 2.10
N TYR A 62 -12.86 4.24 3.21
CA TYR A 62 -12.41 3.77 4.51
C TYR A 62 -13.30 2.65 5.09
N PHE A 63 -14.61 2.87 5.17
CA PHE A 63 -15.52 1.97 5.89
C PHE A 63 -16.10 0.86 5.02
N THR A 64 -16.26 1.10 3.71
CA THR A 64 -17.04 0.22 2.84
C THR A 64 -16.17 -0.50 1.81
N ALA A 65 -15.43 0.23 0.97
CA ALA A 65 -14.53 -0.42 0.00
C ALA A 65 -13.31 -1.05 0.69
N ARG A 66 -12.86 -0.43 1.80
CA ARG A 66 -11.69 -0.84 2.60
C ARG A 66 -10.41 -0.92 1.76
N GLU A 67 -10.19 0.09 0.93
CA GLU A 67 -8.96 0.20 0.14
C GLU A 67 -7.78 0.52 1.05
N THR A 68 -6.84 -0.43 1.17
CA THR A 68 -5.70 -0.36 2.08
C THR A 68 -4.36 -0.44 1.34
N PRO A 69 -3.94 0.61 0.61
CA PRO A 69 -2.64 0.65 -0.05
C PRO A 69 -1.52 0.26 0.90
N GLY A 70 -0.79 -0.80 0.55
CA GLY A 70 0.25 -1.34 1.39
C GLY A 70 1.44 -1.91 0.64
N PHE A 71 2.37 -2.45 1.40
CA PHE A 71 3.51 -3.17 0.87
C PHE A 71 4.01 -4.26 1.83
N ARG A 72 4.72 -5.22 1.24
CA ARG A 72 5.52 -6.23 1.92
C ARG A 72 6.99 -6.00 1.64
N LEU A 73 7.80 -6.05 2.69
CA LEU A 73 9.24 -5.95 2.63
C LEU A 73 9.89 -7.21 3.21
N VAL A 74 10.76 -7.86 2.44
CA VAL A 74 11.58 -8.98 2.90
C VAL A 74 13.00 -8.51 3.18
N LEU A 75 13.40 -8.61 4.44
CA LEU A 75 14.73 -8.33 4.92
C LEU A 75 15.67 -9.51 4.64
N SER A 76 16.96 -9.23 4.42
CA SER A 76 17.98 -10.26 4.25
C SER A 76 18.28 -11.07 5.52
N LYS A 77 17.98 -10.50 6.69
CA LYS A 77 18.18 -11.11 8.01
C LYS A 77 16.98 -10.77 8.91
N PRO A 78 16.63 -11.62 9.89
CA PRO A 78 15.60 -11.30 10.87
C PRO A 78 15.88 -9.95 11.53
N TYR A 79 14.90 -9.03 11.48
CA TYR A 79 14.96 -7.68 12.03
C TYR A 79 16.24 -6.92 11.63
N ASN A 80 16.74 -7.18 10.42
CA ASN A 80 18.01 -6.67 9.91
C ASN A 80 19.22 -6.88 10.85
N GLY A 81 19.21 -7.97 11.64
CA GLY A 81 20.26 -8.29 12.61
C GLY A 81 20.13 -7.57 13.96
N LEU A 82 19.07 -6.79 14.18
CA LEU A 82 18.77 -6.14 15.45
C LEU A 82 17.85 -7.01 16.33
N GLY A 83 17.72 -6.62 17.59
CA GLY A 83 16.63 -7.12 18.44
C GLY A 83 15.28 -6.61 17.96
N LYS A 84 14.22 -7.42 18.12
CA LYS A 84 12.84 -7.11 17.68
C LYS A 84 12.36 -5.72 18.13
N GLU A 85 12.54 -5.38 19.40
CA GLU A 85 12.08 -4.09 19.94
C GLU A 85 12.89 -2.91 19.39
N ALA A 86 14.20 -3.06 19.25
CA ALA A 86 15.08 -2.04 18.65
C ALA A 86 14.76 -1.81 17.17
N PHE A 87 14.41 -2.87 16.43
CA PHE A 87 13.97 -2.76 15.05
C PHE A 87 12.63 -2.01 14.95
N ARG A 88 11.65 -2.40 15.77
CA ARG A 88 10.31 -1.79 15.77
C ARG A 88 10.33 -0.31 16.13
N SER A 89 11.18 0.10 17.07
CA SER A 89 11.29 1.51 17.48
C SER A 89 11.94 2.39 16.41
N GLY A 90 12.89 1.85 15.63
CA GLY A 90 13.54 2.56 14.55
C GLY A 90 12.83 2.47 13.19
N TYR A 91 11.85 1.58 13.05
CA TYR A 91 11.10 1.43 11.80
C TYR A 91 10.02 2.50 11.67
N VAL A 92 10.02 3.19 10.52
CA VAL A 92 8.99 4.18 10.17
C VAL A 92 8.65 4.07 8.69
N ALA A 93 7.36 4.08 8.38
CA ALA A 93 6.87 4.10 7.01
C ALA A 93 5.80 5.19 6.87
N TYR A 94 5.80 5.87 5.72
CA TYR A 94 4.85 6.92 5.35
C TYR A 94 4.22 6.62 4.00
N LEU A 95 2.94 7.00 3.86
CA LEU A 95 2.22 7.07 2.62
C LEU A 95 1.90 8.54 2.31
N ILE A 96 2.20 8.95 1.09
CA ILE A 96 2.14 10.36 0.68
C ILE A 96 1.28 10.47 -0.57
N TYR A 97 0.41 11.48 -0.60
CA TYR A 97 -0.38 11.87 -1.76
C TYR A 97 -0.60 13.39 -1.76
N GLY A 98 -0.22 14.06 -2.84
CA GLY A 98 -0.32 15.52 -2.92
C GLY A 98 0.47 16.20 -1.81
N ASN A 99 -0.21 16.98 -0.97
CA ASN A 99 0.37 17.64 0.19
C ASN A 99 0.18 16.86 1.50
N SER A 100 -0.55 15.75 1.46
CA SER A 100 -0.77 14.89 2.62
C SER A 100 0.31 13.83 2.75
N SER A 101 0.85 13.71 3.96
CA SER A 101 1.87 12.72 4.32
C SER A 101 1.49 12.10 5.65
N GLU A 102 1.09 10.83 5.63
CA GLU A 102 0.63 10.11 6.82
C GLU A 102 1.54 8.94 7.14
N ARG A 103 1.72 8.67 8.44
CA ARG A 103 2.41 7.46 8.88
C ARG A 103 1.52 6.26 8.54
N MET A 104 2.13 5.17 8.04
CA MET A 104 1.43 3.92 7.82
C MET A 104 0.70 3.49 9.10
N GLU A 105 -0.61 3.26 8.99
CA GLU A 105 -1.48 3.01 10.15
C GLU A 105 -1.18 1.64 10.76
N GLY A 106 -1.09 0.62 9.91
CA GLY A 106 -0.74 -0.74 10.30
C GLY A 106 0.71 -1.05 9.99
N ASN A 107 1.42 -1.62 10.96
CA ASN A 107 2.76 -2.17 10.77
C ASN A 107 2.86 -3.52 11.49
N LEU A 108 3.07 -4.60 10.74
CA LEU A 108 3.21 -5.95 11.28
C LEU A 108 4.61 -6.50 10.94
N PHE A 109 5.16 -7.26 11.88
CA PHE A 109 6.56 -7.68 11.84
C PHE A 109 6.67 -9.15 12.19
N GLN A 110 7.35 -9.93 11.35
CA GLN A 110 7.66 -11.33 11.60
C GLN A 110 9.05 -11.67 11.08
N ASN A 111 10.00 -11.95 11.97
CA ASN A 111 11.38 -12.30 11.66
C ASN A 111 11.99 -11.39 10.58
N ASN A 112 11.96 -11.82 9.32
CA ASN A 112 12.52 -11.14 8.16
C ASN A 112 11.48 -10.48 7.24
N VAL A 113 10.21 -10.43 7.64
CA VAL A 113 9.11 -9.85 6.87
C VAL A 113 8.51 -8.68 7.64
N VAL A 114 8.30 -7.59 6.93
CA VAL A 114 7.56 -6.41 7.42
C VAL A 114 6.44 -6.13 6.42
N VAL A 115 5.25 -5.86 6.93
CA VAL A 115 4.17 -5.33 6.10
C VAL A 115 3.67 -4.05 6.71
N SER A 116 3.32 -3.10 5.85
CA SER A 116 2.77 -1.81 6.23
C SER A 116 1.62 -1.45 5.31
N PHE A 117 0.57 -0.88 5.88
CA PHE A 117 -0.60 -0.43 5.14
C PHE A 117 -1.21 0.81 5.78
N HIS A 118 -2.00 1.52 4.99
CA HIS A 118 -2.78 2.67 5.43
C HIS A 118 -4.10 2.70 4.65
N TYR A 119 -5.14 3.33 5.18
CA TYR A 119 -6.43 3.43 4.49
C TYR A 119 -6.42 4.57 3.48
N LEU A 120 -6.67 4.27 2.20
CA LEU A 120 -6.68 5.29 1.14
C LEU A 120 -7.69 6.41 1.45
N GLY A 121 -8.84 6.04 1.98
CA GLY A 121 -9.90 6.98 2.35
C GLY A 121 -9.47 8.02 3.39
N ALA A 122 -8.60 7.65 4.35
CA ALA A 122 -8.09 8.59 5.35
C ALA A 122 -7.16 9.63 4.71
N LEU A 123 -6.15 9.15 3.98
CA LEU A 123 -5.19 10.00 3.27
C LEU A 123 -5.86 10.98 2.29
N LEU A 124 -6.84 10.49 1.52
CA LEU A 124 -7.58 11.34 0.59
C LEU A 124 -8.40 12.42 1.30
N LYS A 125 -9.02 12.10 2.45
CA LYS A 125 -9.78 13.09 3.22
C LYS A 125 -8.90 14.24 3.69
N GLU A 126 -7.69 13.96 4.18
CA GLU A 126 -6.77 15.03 4.59
C GLU A 126 -6.35 15.88 3.39
N GLU A 127 -6.07 15.25 2.24
CA GLU A 127 -5.74 16.02 1.03
C GLU A 127 -6.92 16.88 0.54
N PHE A 128 -8.15 16.37 0.61
CA PHE A 128 -9.34 17.14 0.25
C PHE A 128 -9.56 18.33 1.16
N ARG A 129 -9.28 18.20 2.46
CA ARG A 129 -9.32 19.31 3.42
C ARG A 129 -8.22 20.33 3.16
N HIS A 130 -7.01 19.89 2.85
CA HIS A 130 -5.91 20.79 2.45
C HIS A 130 -6.26 21.61 1.20
N LYS A 131 -7.01 21.02 0.27
CA LYS A 131 -7.51 21.69 -0.94
C LYS A 131 -8.78 22.51 -0.72
N GLY A 132 -9.45 22.38 0.44
CA GLY A 132 -10.74 23.03 0.73
C GLY A 132 -11.90 22.53 -0.14
N ILE A 133 -11.82 21.29 -0.64
CA ILE A 133 -12.83 20.70 -1.54
C ILE A 133 -13.68 19.62 -0.88
N GLU A 134 -13.44 19.33 0.41
CA GLU A 134 -14.01 18.18 1.10
C GLU A 134 -15.54 18.18 1.12
N LYS A 135 -16.16 19.38 1.11
CA LYS A 135 -17.61 19.58 1.08
C LYS A 135 -18.21 19.74 -0.32
N LEU A 136 -17.38 19.82 -1.36
CA LEU A 136 -17.87 19.96 -2.73
C LEU A 136 -18.51 18.66 -3.23
N PRO A 137 -19.48 18.72 -4.17
CA PRO A 137 -20.06 17.55 -4.79
C PRO A 137 -18.99 16.66 -5.43
N PHE A 138 -19.01 15.37 -5.09
CA PHE A 138 -18.04 14.40 -5.55
C PHE A 138 -18.29 13.97 -7.00
N GLN A 139 -17.21 13.88 -7.77
CA GLN A 139 -17.18 13.31 -9.12
C GLN A 139 -15.92 12.46 -9.24
N LEU A 140 -16.06 11.16 -9.50
CA LEU A 140 -14.94 10.23 -9.54
C LEU A 140 -13.96 10.57 -10.67
N GLU A 141 -14.51 11.01 -11.81
CA GLU A 141 -13.77 11.32 -13.03
C GLU A 141 -12.82 12.52 -12.84
N VAL A 142 -13.14 13.42 -11.90
CA VAL A 142 -12.32 14.60 -11.58
C VAL A 142 -11.14 14.25 -10.66
N LEU A 143 -11.25 13.20 -9.86
CA LEU A 143 -10.18 12.77 -8.95
C LEU A 143 -8.92 12.35 -9.73
N GLY A 144 -9.11 11.72 -10.90
CA GLY A 144 -8.03 11.25 -11.75
C GLY A 144 -7.15 10.18 -11.09
N PRO A 145 -5.97 9.90 -11.68
CA PRO A 145 -5.03 8.95 -11.11
C PRO A 145 -4.42 9.46 -9.78
N ILE A 146 -4.44 8.60 -8.77
CA ILE A 146 -3.89 8.87 -7.44
C ILE A 146 -2.44 8.39 -7.42
N SER A 147 -1.50 9.33 -7.41
CA SER A 147 -0.06 9.02 -7.36
C SER A 147 0.41 8.94 -5.90
N LEU A 148 0.59 7.72 -5.41
CA LEU A 148 1.04 7.42 -4.06
C LEU A 148 2.56 7.28 -4.01
N GLU A 149 3.17 7.91 -3.02
CA GLU A 149 4.58 7.72 -2.69
C GLU A 149 4.74 7.05 -1.32
N TYR A 150 5.60 6.04 -1.28
CA TYR A 150 5.92 5.25 -0.11
C TYR A 150 7.34 5.61 0.31
N LYS A 151 7.52 6.11 1.54
CA LYS A 151 8.83 6.33 2.15
C LYS A 151 9.00 5.44 3.35
N VAL A 152 10.06 4.63 3.35
CA VAL A 152 10.30 3.63 4.41
C VAL A 152 11.71 3.79 4.93
N VAL A 153 11.81 3.98 6.24
CA VAL A 153 13.05 3.97 7.01
C VAL A 153 13.11 2.64 7.76
N VAL A 154 14.07 1.82 7.36
CA VAL A 154 14.36 0.53 7.99
C VAL A 154 15.70 0.65 8.72
N PRO A 155 15.79 0.31 10.02
CA PRO A 155 17.05 0.40 10.75
C PRO A 155 18.18 -0.37 10.06
N GLY A 156 19.29 0.32 9.79
CA GLY A 156 20.46 -0.27 9.13
C GLY A 156 20.32 -0.46 7.61
N MET A 157 19.39 0.22 6.96
CA MET A 157 19.26 0.29 5.50
C MET A 157 19.12 1.74 5.04
N ASP A 158 19.44 2.00 3.78
CA ASP A 158 19.08 3.26 3.14
C ASP A 158 17.56 3.42 3.04
N MET A 159 17.10 4.66 3.01
CA MET A 159 15.68 4.97 2.87
C MET A 159 15.15 4.39 1.54
N ILE A 160 14.04 3.65 1.63
CA ILE A 160 13.37 3.11 0.46
C ILE A 160 12.30 4.10 0.02
N THR A 161 12.31 4.46 -1.26
CA THR A 161 11.26 5.25 -1.90
C THR A 161 10.68 4.46 -3.08
N LYS A 162 9.36 4.31 -3.08
CA LYS A 162 8.60 3.61 -4.13
C LYS A 162 7.36 4.42 -4.49
N GLN A 163 6.89 4.29 -5.72
CA GLN A 163 5.69 4.99 -6.20
C GLN A 163 4.72 4.02 -6.83
N ARG A 164 3.42 4.23 -6.56
CA ARG A 164 2.31 3.50 -7.17
C ARG A 164 1.23 4.48 -7.60
N THR A 165 0.73 4.31 -8.81
CA THR A 165 -0.45 5.04 -9.29
C THR A 165 -1.68 4.14 -9.18
N VAL A 166 -2.73 4.63 -8.55
CA VAL A 166 -4.02 3.95 -8.42
C VAL A 166 -5.07 4.73 -9.18
N GLU A 167 -5.77 4.09 -10.11
CA GLU A 167 -6.93 4.66 -10.77
C GLU A 167 -8.20 4.02 -10.20
N LEU A 168 -9.14 4.84 -9.71
CA LEU A 168 -10.40 4.37 -9.17
C LEU A 168 -11.47 4.40 -10.26
N ARG A 169 -12.21 3.31 -10.43
CA ARG A 169 -13.32 3.20 -11.40
C ARG A 169 -14.54 2.58 -10.75
N TRP A 170 -15.73 2.96 -11.20
CA TRP A 170 -16.95 2.23 -10.86
C TRP A 170 -16.98 0.89 -11.61
N LYS A 171 -17.40 -0.17 -10.90
CA LYS A 171 -17.76 -1.47 -11.48
C LYS A 171 -19.18 -1.48 -11.98
#